data_AF-R6RRF0-F1
#
_entry.id   AF-R6RRF0-F1
#
_cell.length_a   1.000
_cell.length_b   1.000
_cell.length_c   1.000
_cell.angle_alpha   90.00
_cell.angle_beta   90.00
_cell.angle_gamma   90.00
#
_symmetry.space_group_name_H-M   'P 1'
#
loop_
_entity.id
_entity.type
_entity.pdbx_description
1 polymer ?
#
loop_
_entity_poly.entity_id
_entity_poly.type
_entity_poly.pdbx_seq_one_letter_code
_entity_poly.pdbx_strand_id
1 'polypeptide(L)'
;MNRINVDFFETYKKLDRLCAQMYGLSGGGVTAYIDDMKDNWAAAYGTDNWNETFNTLRRLRHMRNEMAHDEGAFDVLNCTMEDINWLNSFYYALMNGYDPLSCIRKKAAEHYRQVKPPVNNTYYVRNTRYTEPLDYGQKHHDTGKVAAMIIDIVIILLALVYYIFLT
;
A
#
# COMPACT_ATOMS: atom_id res chain seq x y z
N MET A 1 -9.86 -6.80 -25.69
CA MET A 1 -8.89 -6.39 -24.67
C MET A 1 -8.44 -4.95 -24.93
N ASN A 2 -8.90 -3.99 -24.13
CA ASN A 2 -8.46 -2.59 -24.26
C ASN A 2 -6.98 -2.46 -23.85
N ARG A 3 -6.11 -1.98 -24.75
CA ARG A 3 -4.66 -1.89 -24.51
C ARG A 3 -4.33 -0.98 -23.32
N ILE A 4 -5.08 0.10 -23.12
CA ILE A 4 -4.85 1.03 -22.00
C ILE A 4 -5.13 0.34 -20.66
N ASN A 5 -6.17 -0.50 -20.58
CA ASN A 5 -6.46 -1.26 -19.36
C ASN A 5 -5.36 -2.28 -19.05
N VAL A 6 -4.80 -2.93 -20.07
CA VAL A 6 -3.65 -3.84 -19.90
C VAL A 6 -2.43 -3.09 -19.38
N ASP A 7 -2.09 -1.96 -20.02
CA ASP A 7 -0.96 -1.13 -19.62
C ASP A 7 -1.14 -0.58 -18.18
N PHE A 8 -2.36 -0.17 -17.82
CA PHE A 8 -2.73 0.21 -16.45
C PHE A 8 -2.51 -0.93 -15.47
N PHE A 9 -3.04 -2.12 -15.76
CA PHE A 9 -2.97 -3.27 -14.86
C PHE A 9 -1.52 -3.69 -14.58
N GLU A 10 -0.68 -3.74 -15.62
CA GLU A 10 0.75 -4.05 -15.45
C GLU A 10 1.51 -2.95 -14.71
N THR A 11 1.18 -1.67 -14.96
CA THR A 11 1.78 -0.55 -14.23
C THR A 11 1.39 -0.57 -12.75
N TYR A 12 0.12 -0.85 -12.44
CA TYR A 12 -0.34 -1.01 -11.05
C TYR A 12 0.38 -2.17 -10.36
N LYS A 13 0.54 -3.32 -11.04
CA LYS A 13 1.27 -4.47 -10.49
C LYS A 13 2.72 -4.14 -10.12
N LYS A 14 3.40 -3.31 -10.93
CA LYS A 14 4.77 -2.85 -10.62
C LYS A 14 4.77 -1.99 -9.34
N LEU A 15 3.83 -1.07 -9.21
CA LEU A 15 3.67 -0.25 -8.01
C LEU A 15 3.36 -1.11 -6.78
N ASP A 16 2.42 -2.05 -6.88
CA ASP A 16 2.05 -2.93 -5.77
C ASP A 16 3.23 -3.76 -5.27
N ARG A 17 4.06 -4.26 -6.17
CA ARG A 17 5.30 -4.98 -5.83
C ARG A 17 6.31 -4.09 -5.11
N LEU A 18 6.52 -2.85 -5.57
CA LEU A 18 7.42 -1.91 -4.90
C LEU A 18 6.95 -1.64 -3.46
N CYS A 19 5.66 -1.31 -3.29
CA CYS A 19 5.11 -1.11 -1.95
C CYS A 19 5.23 -2.39 -1.11
N ALA A 20 4.94 -3.57 -1.68
CA ALA A 20 5.01 -4.83 -0.94
C ALA A 20 6.42 -5.10 -0.43
N GLN A 21 7.45 -4.81 -1.24
CA GLN A 21 8.85 -4.89 -0.81
C GLN A 21 9.15 -3.96 0.37
N MET A 22 8.65 -2.71 0.35
CA MET A 22 8.82 -1.76 1.46
C MET A 22 8.23 -2.27 2.78
N TYR A 23 7.14 -3.05 2.72
CA TYR A 23 6.47 -3.62 3.89
C TYR A 23 6.84 -5.09 4.18
N GLY A 24 7.74 -5.71 3.40
CA GLY A 24 8.08 -7.12 3.55
C GLY A 24 6.94 -8.10 3.24
N LEU A 25 6.02 -7.71 2.36
CA LEU A 25 4.85 -8.50 1.96
C LEU A 25 5.09 -9.22 0.63
N SER A 26 4.37 -10.32 0.40
CA SER A 26 4.37 -11.05 -0.88
C SER A 26 3.44 -10.41 -1.94
N GLY A 27 2.55 -9.51 -1.53
CA GLY A 27 1.65 -8.75 -2.41
C GLY A 27 0.74 -7.84 -1.59
N GLY A 28 -0.11 -7.04 -2.26
CA GLY A 28 -1.03 -6.13 -1.59
C GLY A 28 -0.34 -4.90 -1.00
N GLY A 29 0.82 -4.54 -1.53
CA GLY A 29 1.63 -3.43 -1.05
C GLY A 29 0.92 -2.08 -1.15
N VAL A 30 0.15 -1.82 -2.21
CA VAL A 30 -0.62 -0.56 -2.33
C VAL A 30 -1.70 -0.50 -1.25
N THR A 31 -2.31 -1.62 -0.88
CA THR A 31 -3.27 -1.65 0.24
C THR A 31 -2.58 -1.31 1.55
N ALA A 32 -1.45 -1.95 1.86
CA ALA A 32 -0.67 -1.64 3.06
C ALA A 32 -0.25 -0.15 3.11
N TYR A 33 0.15 0.42 1.97
CA TYR A 33 0.48 1.84 1.88
C TYR A 33 -0.73 2.74 2.17
N ILE A 34 -1.91 2.44 1.61
CA ILE A 34 -3.16 3.18 1.89
C ILE A 34 -3.52 3.08 3.37
N ASP A 35 -3.34 1.92 3.99
CA ASP A 35 -3.63 1.71 5.40
C ASP A 35 -2.65 2.50 6.29
N ASP A 36 -1.36 2.57 5.95
CA ASP A 36 -0.38 3.42 6.66
C ASP A 36 -0.72 4.92 6.50
N MET A 37 -1.21 5.36 5.34
CA MET A 37 -1.76 6.71 5.18
C MET A 37 -3.01 6.95 6.05
N LYS A 38 -3.85 5.93 6.25
CA LYS A 38 -5.02 6.08 7.12
C LYS A 38 -4.60 6.20 8.59
N ASP A 39 -3.66 5.37 9.02
CA ASP A 39 -3.17 5.35 10.40
C ASP A 39 -2.39 6.63 10.75
N ASN A 40 -1.72 7.26 9.77
CA ASN A 40 -0.96 8.50 9.96
C ASN A 40 -1.75 9.79 9.63
N TRP A 41 -3.09 9.73 9.55
CA TRP A 41 -3.92 10.88 9.17
C TRP A 41 -3.70 12.13 10.03
N ALA A 42 -3.48 11.96 11.34
CA ALA A 42 -3.22 13.08 12.23
C ALA A 42 -1.85 13.76 11.96
N ALA A 43 -0.82 12.96 11.64
CA ALA A 43 0.52 13.45 11.32
C ALA A 43 0.59 14.10 9.93
N ALA A 44 -0.41 13.85 9.08
CA ALA A 44 -0.52 14.40 7.74
C ALA A 44 -0.92 15.88 7.68
N TYR A 45 -1.27 16.49 8.81
CA TYR A 45 -1.69 17.89 8.85
C TYR A 45 -0.63 18.80 8.20
N GLY A 46 -1.04 19.59 7.21
CA GLY A 46 -0.14 20.46 6.45
C GLY A 46 0.83 19.72 5.52
N THR A 47 0.53 18.47 5.13
CA THR A 47 1.25 17.77 4.06
C THR A 47 0.46 17.88 2.77
N ASP A 48 1.09 18.51 1.78
CA ASP A 48 0.52 18.71 0.46
C ASP A 48 0.19 17.36 -0.20
N ASN A 49 -0.90 17.34 -0.97
CA ASN A 49 -1.36 16.21 -1.77
C ASN A 49 -1.68 14.92 -0.99
N TRP A 50 -1.76 14.95 0.35
CA TRP A 50 -2.11 13.76 1.15
C TRP A 50 -3.48 13.20 0.77
N ASN A 51 -4.52 14.04 0.81
CA ASN A 51 -5.88 13.63 0.50
C ASN A 51 -6.04 13.21 -0.97
N GLU A 52 -5.40 13.93 -1.88
CA GLU A 52 -5.40 13.59 -3.31
C GLU A 52 -4.75 12.23 -3.55
N THR A 53 -3.55 12.00 -2.99
CA THR A 53 -2.83 10.73 -3.12
C THR A 53 -3.66 9.58 -2.55
N PHE A 54 -4.22 9.76 -1.36
CA PHE A 54 -5.06 8.75 -0.71
C PHE A 54 -6.28 8.38 -1.55
N ASN A 55 -7.01 9.38 -2.05
CA ASN A 55 -8.22 9.15 -2.85
C ASN A 55 -7.90 8.53 -4.21
N THR A 56 -6.83 8.99 -4.86
CA THR A 56 -6.38 8.42 -6.14
C THR A 56 -5.96 6.96 -5.98
N LEU A 57 -5.12 6.62 -4.99
CA LEU A 57 -4.73 5.22 -4.73
C LEU A 57 -5.93 4.31 -4.47
N ARG A 58 -6.93 4.78 -3.71
CA ARG A 58 -8.17 4.02 -3.48
C ARG A 58 -8.94 3.78 -4.76
N ARG A 59 -9.11 4.80 -5.61
CA ARG A 59 -9.78 4.68 -6.92
C ARG A 59 -9.03 3.69 -7.82
N LEU A 60 -7.72 3.84 -7.94
CA LEU A 60 -6.90 2.95 -8.79
C LEU A 60 -6.91 1.50 -8.29
N ARG A 61 -6.87 1.29 -6.96
CA ARG A 61 -7.03 -0.04 -6.36
C ARG A 61 -8.39 -0.65 -6.70
N HIS A 62 -9.46 0.13 -6.64
CA HIS A 62 -10.80 -0.35 -7.01
C HIS A 62 -10.84 -0.82 -8.45
N MET A 63 -10.36 0.00 -9.40
CA MET A 63 -10.31 -0.37 -10.82
C MET A 63 -9.47 -1.65 -11.04
N ARG A 64 -8.33 -1.79 -10.35
CA ARG A 64 -7.54 -3.03 -10.43
C ARG A 64 -8.31 -4.23 -9.88
N ASN A 65 -9.04 -4.07 -8.78
CA ASN A 65 -9.81 -5.16 -8.19
C ASN A 65 -10.95 -5.61 -9.11
N GLU A 66 -11.67 -4.68 -9.76
CA GLU A 66 -12.68 -5.00 -10.78
C GLU A 66 -12.06 -5.82 -11.92
N MET A 67 -10.89 -5.39 -12.44
CA MET A 67 -10.16 -6.16 -13.46
C MET A 67 -9.76 -7.58 -13.03
N ALA A 68 -9.54 -7.80 -11.74
CA ALA A 68 -9.10 -9.09 -11.22
C ALA A 68 -10.25 -10.07 -10.96
N HIS A 69 -11.49 -9.60 -10.86
CA HIS A 69 -12.64 -10.39 -10.41
C HIS A 69 -13.78 -10.48 -11.43
N ASP A 70 -13.95 -9.47 -12.29
CA ASP A 70 -15.07 -9.41 -13.23
C ASP A 70 -14.66 -9.83 -14.65
N GLU A 71 -15.32 -10.86 -15.18
CA GLU A 71 -15.15 -11.29 -16.57
C GLU A 71 -15.56 -10.16 -17.53
N GLY A 72 -14.67 -9.77 -18.44
CA GLY A 72 -14.92 -8.66 -19.37
C GLY A 72 -14.59 -7.25 -18.84
N ALA A 73 -14.14 -7.11 -17.58
CA ALA A 73 -13.75 -5.81 -17.03
C ALA A 73 -12.64 -5.11 -17.83
N PHE A 74 -11.72 -5.88 -18.43
CA PHE A 74 -10.69 -5.36 -19.34
C PHE A 74 -11.25 -4.73 -20.63
N ASP A 75 -12.50 -4.99 -20.99
CA ASP A 75 -13.17 -4.41 -22.16
C ASP A 75 -14.14 -3.28 -21.79
N VAL A 76 -14.66 -3.27 -20.56
CA VAL A 76 -15.67 -2.29 -20.09
C VAL A 76 -15.06 -1.11 -19.34
N LEU A 77 -14.00 -1.33 -18.55
CA LEU A 77 -13.35 -0.24 -17.82
C LEU A 77 -12.69 0.73 -18.80
N ASN A 78 -12.71 2.01 -18.47
CA ASN A 78 -12.04 3.05 -19.24
C ASN A 78 -10.91 3.64 -18.40
N CYS A 79 -9.83 2.87 -18.22
CA CYS A 79 -8.60 3.47 -17.73
C CYS A 79 -8.10 4.50 -18.74
N THR A 80 -7.51 5.56 -18.21
CA THR A 80 -6.97 6.66 -18.99
C THR A 80 -5.45 6.63 -18.98
N MET A 81 -4.84 7.31 -19.96
CA MET A 81 -3.38 7.51 -19.92
C MET A 81 -2.96 8.32 -18.69
N GLU A 82 -3.83 9.19 -18.17
CA GLU A 82 -3.58 9.93 -16.93
C GLU A 82 -3.44 9.00 -15.72
N ASP A 83 -4.25 7.95 -15.63
CA ASP A 83 -4.13 6.93 -14.57
C ASP A 83 -2.75 6.25 -14.58
N ILE A 84 -2.27 5.90 -15.77
CA ILE A 84 -0.96 5.26 -15.97
C ILE A 84 0.17 6.22 -15.62
N ASN A 85 0.08 7.46 -16.09
CA ASN A 85 1.08 8.50 -15.80
C ASN A 85 1.15 8.82 -14.31
N TRP A 86 0.00 8.84 -13.64
CA TRP A 86 -0.09 9.05 -12.20
C TRP A 86 0.59 7.90 -11.45
N LEU A 87 0.30 6.63 -11.81
CA LEU A 87 0.95 5.46 -11.20
C LEU A 87 2.48 5.50 -11.36
N ASN A 88 2.97 5.82 -12.56
CA ASN A 88 4.40 5.94 -12.82
C ASN A 88 5.03 7.08 -12.01
N SER A 89 4.39 8.25 -11.97
CA SER A 89 4.87 9.39 -11.18
C SER A 89 4.93 9.06 -9.70
N PHE A 90 3.92 8.37 -9.17
CA PHE A 90 3.88 7.94 -7.79
C PHE A 90 4.94 6.86 -7.49
N TYR A 91 5.18 5.94 -8.41
CA TYR A 91 6.30 4.99 -8.33
C TYR A 91 7.64 5.71 -8.19
N TYR A 92 7.89 6.74 -9.02
CA TYR A 92 9.09 7.55 -8.89
C TYR A 92 9.14 8.32 -7.57
N ALA A 93 8.02 8.84 -7.08
CA ALA A 93 7.96 9.53 -5.79
C ALA A 93 8.36 8.60 -4.63
N LEU A 94 7.87 7.35 -4.61
CA LEU A 94 8.27 6.34 -3.63
C LEU A 94 9.77 6.05 -3.68
N MET A 95 10.31 5.79 -4.87
CA MET A 95 11.74 5.47 -5.05
C MET A 95 12.67 6.59 -4.57
N ASN A 96 12.23 7.84 -4.66
CA ASN A 96 13.00 9.01 -4.25
C ASN A 96 12.63 9.52 -2.84
N GLY A 97 11.68 8.89 -2.16
CA GLY A 97 11.19 9.32 -0.85
C GLY A 97 10.52 10.71 -0.89
N TYR A 98 9.86 11.05 -1.99
CA TYR A 98 9.02 12.24 -2.14
C TYR A 98 7.53 11.93 -1.94
N ASP A 99 7.19 10.69 -1.62
CA ASP A 99 5.83 10.31 -1.27
C ASP A 99 5.36 10.96 0.05
N PRO A 100 4.05 11.08 0.28
CA PRO A 100 3.52 11.73 1.48
C PRO A 100 3.98 11.12 2.81
N LEU A 101 4.12 9.79 2.89
CA LEU A 101 4.57 9.10 4.13
C LEU A 101 6.05 9.40 4.42
N SER A 102 6.88 9.42 3.39
CA SER A 102 8.27 9.85 3.46
C SER A 102 8.39 11.31 3.90
N CYS A 103 7.53 12.19 3.39
CA CYS A 103 7.50 13.61 3.78
C CYS A 103 7.19 13.80 5.27
N ILE A 104 6.17 13.13 5.83
CA ILE A 104 5.88 13.25 7.27
C ILE A 104 7.02 12.67 8.13
N ARG A 105 7.66 11.57 7.69
CA ARG A 105 8.80 10.98 8.40
C ARG A 105 9.99 11.94 8.45
N LYS A 106 10.27 12.63 7.34
CA LYS A 106 11.32 13.66 7.28
C LYS A 106 11.02 14.84 8.21
N LYS A 107 9.79 15.38 8.16
CA LYS A 107 9.33 16.46 9.05
C LYS A 107 9.48 16.08 10.53
N ALA A 108 9.07 14.86 10.90
CA ALA A 108 9.22 14.35 12.27
C ALA A 108 10.70 14.28 12.68
N ALA A 109 11.56 13.70 11.83
CA ALA A 109 12.99 13.59 12.10
C ALA A 109 13.69 14.95 12.26
N GLU A 110 13.28 15.95 11.46
CA GLU A 110 13.76 17.32 11.57
C GLU A 110 13.35 17.98 12.89
N HIS A 111 12.09 17.83 13.29
CA HIS A 111 11.60 18.31 14.58
C HIS A 111 12.42 17.71 15.73
N TYR A 112 12.67 16.39 15.73
CA TYR A 112 13.52 15.75 16.74
C TYR A 112 14.95 16.29 16.77
N ARG A 113 15.53 16.64 15.62
CA ARG A 113 16.90 17.22 15.58
C ARG A 113 16.94 18.62 16.19
N GLN A 114 15.92 19.43 16.00
CA GLN A 114 15.85 20.79 16.53
C GLN A 114 15.61 20.83 18.06
N VAL A 115 14.98 19.79 18.62
CA VAL A 115 14.62 19.71 20.04
C VAL A 115 15.72 19.09 20.92
N LYS A 116 16.84 18.61 20.34
CA LYS A 116 17.98 18.12 21.15
C LYS A 116 18.61 19.28 21.96
N PRO A 117 18.72 19.17 23.31
CA PRO A 117 19.47 20.15 24.10
C PRO A 117 20.96 20.12 23.72
N PRO A 118 21.72 21.22 23.94
CA PRO A 118 23.14 21.26 23.62
C PRO A 118 23.89 20.15 24.37
N VAL A 119 24.48 19.22 23.62
CA VAL A 119 25.25 18.12 24.19
C VAL A 119 26.59 18.67 24.68
N ASN A 120 26.77 18.73 26.00
CA ASN A 120 28.10 18.84 26.60
C ASN A 120 28.85 17.53 26.33
N ASN A 121 29.77 17.57 25.35
CA ASN A 121 30.60 16.44 24.96
C ASN A 121 31.56 16.04 26.09
N THR A 122 31.20 15.01 26.85
CA THR A 122 32.17 14.17 27.54
C THR A 122 31.73 12.71 27.42
N TYR A 123 32.53 11.95 26.65
CA TYR A 123 32.58 10.49 26.51
C TYR A 123 31.36 9.78 25.88
N TYR A 124 31.45 9.40 24.59
CA TYR A 124 31.43 8.00 24.12
C TYR A 124 31.91 7.88 22.65
N VAL A 125 33.03 7.16 22.53
CA VAL A 125 33.53 6.22 21.50
C VAL A 125 32.77 6.03 20.17
N ARG A 126 33.54 6.18 19.07
CA ARG A 126 33.50 5.50 17.74
C ARG A 126 32.13 5.06 17.20
N ASN A 127 31.58 5.87 16.29
CA ASN A 127 30.35 5.59 15.57
C ASN A 127 30.56 4.45 14.53
N THR A 128 30.18 3.23 14.89
CA THR A 128 29.78 2.21 13.92
C THR A 128 28.53 2.68 13.19
N ARG A 129 28.38 2.31 11.92
CA ARG A 129 27.19 2.58 11.11
C ARG A 129 25.96 2.00 11.82
N TYR A 130 25.22 2.82 12.56
CA TYR A 130 23.92 2.47 13.12
C TYR A 130 22.86 2.79 12.09
N THR A 131 22.53 1.80 11.25
CA THR A 131 21.15 1.62 10.78
C THR A 131 20.37 1.10 11.98
N GLU A 132 19.72 2.00 12.71
CA GLU A 132 18.73 1.62 13.72
C GLU A 132 17.46 1.20 12.96
N PRO A 133 17.02 -0.07 13.06
CA PRO A 133 15.75 -0.45 12.49
C PRO A 133 14.66 0.27 13.29
N LEU A 134 13.89 1.13 12.61
CA LEU A 134 12.61 1.57 13.15
C LEU A 134 11.79 0.31 13.38
N ASP A 135 11.59 -0.07 14.64
CA ASP A 135 10.66 -1.10 15.08
C ASP A 135 9.24 -0.62 14.78
N TYR A 136 8.89 -0.67 13.49
CA TYR A 136 7.51 -0.63 13.05
C TYR A 136 6.96 -1.99 13.43
N GLY A 137 6.36 -2.07 14.61
CA GLY A 137 5.76 -3.29 15.14
C GLY A 137 5.03 -4.02 14.02
N GLN A 138 5.59 -5.16 13.62
CA GLN A 138 5.02 -6.00 12.59
C GLN A 138 3.63 -6.41 13.09
N LYS A 139 2.59 -5.68 12.68
CA LYS A 139 1.22 -6.15 12.79
C LYS A 139 1.15 -7.35 11.87
N HIS A 140 1.31 -8.52 12.48
CA HIS A 140 1.15 -9.81 11.85
C HIS A 140 -0.23 -9.80 11.19
N HIS A 141 -0.25 -9.70 9.87
CA HIS A 141 -1.50 -9.74 9.12
C HIS A 141 -1.94 -11.21 9.14
N ASP A 142 -2.82 -11.56 10.09
CA ASP A 142 -3.33 -12.91 10.32
C ASP A 142 -3.98 -13.47 9.05
N THR A 143 -3.15 -14.10 8.23
CA THR A 143 -3.51 -14.76 6.97
C THR A 143 -4.44 -15.95 7.24
N GLY A 144 -4.46 -16.45 8.48
CA GLY A 144 -5.35 -17.52 8.95
C GLY A 144 -6.83 -17.13 9.00
N LYS A 145 -7.19 -15.86 9.22
CA LYS A 145 -8.61 -15.45 9.24
C LYS A 145 -9.24 -15.44 7.86
N VAL A 146 -8.46 -15.08 6.84
CA VAL A 146 -8.92 -15.03 5.43
C VAL A 146 -9.05 -16.45 4.87
N ALA A 147 -8.11 -17.35 5.20
CA ALA A 147 -8.19 -18.74 4.81
C ALA A 147 -9.38 -19.47 5.46
N ALA A 148 -9.69 -19.20 6.73
CA ALA A 148 -10.86 -19.77 7.41
C ALA A 148 -12.19 -19.34 6.76
N MET A 149 -12.33 -18.05 6.41
CA MET A 149 -13.54 -17.55 5.74
C MET A 149 -13.77 -18.19 4.36
N ILE A 150 -12.71 -18.51 3.62
CA ILE A 150 -12.83 -19.19 2.32
C ILE A 150 -13.33 -20.63 2.49
N ILE A 151 -12.86 -21.35 3.52
CA ILE A 151 -13.27 -22.72 3.80
C ILE A 151 -14.76 -22.78 4.15
N ASP A 152 -15.26 -21.85 4.97
CA ASP A 152 -16.67 -21.81 5.35
C ASP A 152 -17.60 -21.58 4.15
N ILE A 153 -17.23 -20.70 3.22
CA ILE A 153 -18.02 -20.43 1.99
C ILE A 153 -18.06 -21.68 1.09
N VAL A 154 -16.94 -22.39 0.93
CA VAL A 154 -16.88 -23.62 0.12
C VAL A 154 -17.76 -24.71 0.72
N ILE A 155 -17.78 -24.88 2.04
CA ILE A 155 -18.62 -25.87 2.72
C ILE A 155 -20.12 -25.56 2.51
N ILE A 156 -20.52 -24.29 2.64
CA ILE A 156 -21.91 -23.87 2.43
C ILE A 156 -22.35 -24.14 0.98
N LEU A 157 -21.50 -23.83 -0.01
CA LEU A 157 -21.81 -24.09 -1.42
C LEU A 157 -21.96 -25.59 -1.71
N LEU A 158 -21.08 -26.44 -1.16
CA LEU A 158 -21.18 -27.89 -1.33
C LEU A 158 -22.46 -28.47 -0.69
N ALA A 159 -22.86 -27.97 0.47
CA ALA A 159 -24.09 -28.39 1.15
C ALA A 159 -25.35 -28.02 0.34
N LEU A 160 -25.38 -26.82 -0.26
CA LEU A 160 -26.48 -26.38 -1.12
C LEU A 160 -26.61 -27.22 -2.38
N VAL A 161 -25.47 -27.53 -3.03
CA VAL A 161 -25.45 -28.42 -4.20
C VAL A 161 -25.99 -29.81 -3.83
N TYR A 162 -25.54 -30.38 -2.72
CA TYR A 162 -26.03 -31.68 -2.25
C TYR A 162 -27.55 -31.69 -2.00
N TYR A 163 -28.09 -30.65 -1.38
CA TYR A 163 -29.52 -30.52 -1.11
C TYR A 163 -30.37 -30.48 -2.39
N ILE A 164 -29.88 -29.80 -3.44
CA ILE A 164 -30.53 -29.75 -4.75
C ILE A 164 -30.55 -31.13 -5.43
N PHE A 165 -29.52 -31.95 -5.22
CA PHE A 165 -29.48 -33.30 -5.80
C PHE A 165 -30.32 -34.35 -5.03
N LEU A 166 -30.68 -34.06 -3.78
CA LEU A 166 -31.46 -34.97 -2.92
C LEU A 166 -32.97 -34.66 -2.94
N THR A 167 -33.36 -33.49 -3.46
CA THR A 167 -34.76 -33.04 -3.61
C THR A 167 -35.22 -33.23 -5.04
#